data_AF-A0A970AY85-F1
#
_entry.id   AF-A0A970AY85-F1
#
_cell.length_a   1.000
_cell.length_b   1.000
_cell.length_c   1.000
_cell.angle_alpha   90.00
_cell.angle_beta   90.00
_cell.angle_gamma   90.00
#
_symmetry.space_group_name_H-M   'P 1'
#
loop_
_entity.id
_entity.type
_entity.pdbx_description
1 polymer ?
#
loop_
_entity_poly.entity_id
_entity_poly.type
_entity_poly.pdbx_seq_one_letter_code
_entity_poly.pdbx_strand_id
1 'polypeptide(L)'
;MYHRPVDLVRLFLSLFQDLPPMSRSLYIPGAVLLIGYPVLSVAQGADHEGRAFVTAFVMALAVRIGMGFEGMVRRMLTRYSAGRAALMAVLFAAVPVVALVGVEDPLWCQRMQSLFYVAIGGIFLMDVLKGRVATAASFWPDQEMRAHLPNLTRMMVVYNFTFLLLNETLIQTIHASHWLMFWALLPIIGHMVLRAMVLTVINLDDNGQPV
;
A
#
# COMPACT_ATOMS: atom_id res chain seq x y z
N MET A 1 -6.59 23.26 -27.56
CA MET A 1 -5.30 23.95 -27.28
C MET A 1 -4.21 22.89 -27.19
N TYR A 2 -3.12 23.02 -27.95
CA TYR A 2 -2.02 22.05 -27.99
C TYR A 2 -1.12 22.26 -26.76
N HIS A 3 -1.21 21.38 -25.77
CA HIS A 3 -0.38 21.49 -24.55
C HIS A 3 1.01 20.93 -24.83
N ARG A 4 2.05 21.73 -24.55
CA ARG A 4 3.43 21.28 -24.77
C ARG A 4 3.77 20.22 -23.73
N PRO A 5 4.50 19.15 -24.10
CA PRO A 5 4.87 18.06 -23.18
C PRO A 5 5.64 18.55 -21.94
N VAL A 6 6.33 19.69 -22.06
CA VAL A 6 7.04 20.35 -20.96
C VAL A 6 6.09 20.84 -19.88
N ASP A 7 4.89 21.31 -20.23
CA ASP A 7 3.91 21.80 -19.26
C ASP A 7 3.31 20.65 -18.45
N LEU A 8 3.11 19.48 -19.07
CA LEU A 8 2.69 18.24 -18.40
C LEU A 8 3.75 17.72 -17.44
N VAL A 9 5.04 17.76 -17.83
CA VAL A 9 6.16 17.38 -16.94
C VAL A 9 6.27 18.34 -15.76
N ARG A 10 6.07 19.64 -15.98
CA ARG A 10 6.12 20.64 -14.92
C ARG A 10 4.97 20.49 -13.93
N LEU A 11 3.75 20.23 -14.42
CA LEU A 11 2.58 19.90 -13.60
C LEU A 11 2.82 18.61 -12.80
N PHE A 12 3.39 17.59 -13.43
CA PHE A 12 3.75 16.35 -12.75
C PHE A 12 4.73 16.60 -11.61
N LEU A 13 5.78 17.40 -11.83
CA LEU A 13 6.77 17.72 -10.81
C LEU A 13 6.17 18.58 -9.68
N SER A 14 5.26 19.51 -9.97
CA SER A 14 4.63 20.34 -8.93
C SER A 14 3.72 19.54 -7.99
N LEU A 15 3.17 18.40 -8.43
CA LEU A 15 2.41 17.48 -7.55
C LEU A 15 3.26 16.89 -6.41
N PHE A 16 4.59 16.92 -6.51
CA PHE A 16 5.53 16.41 -5.50
C PHE A 16 6.29 17.49 -4.73
N GLN A 17 6.11 18.78 -5.05
CA GLN A 17 6.88 19.88 -4.42
C GLN A 17 6.42 20.20 -3.00
N ASP A 18 5.11 20.12 -2.73
CA ASP A 18 4.53 20.44 -1.41
C ASP A 18 4.15 19.19 -0.63
N LEU A 19 5.10 18.26 -0.42
CA LEU A 19 4.88 17.09 0.42
C LEU A 19 4.77 17.52 1.89
N PRO A 20 3.62 17.32 2.58
CA PRO A 20 3.48 17.64 3.98
C PRO A 20 4.49 16.80 4.78
N PRO A 21 4.87 17.24 5.98
CA PRO A 21 5.79 16.49 6.82
C PRO A 21 5.27 15.06 6.99
N MET A 22 5.99 14.10 6.41
CA MET A 22 5.64 12.69 6.52
C MET A 22 5.69 12.29 7.98
N SER A 23 4.62 11.67 8.48
CA SER A 23 4.61 11.22 9.86
C SER A 23 5.76 10.25 10.09
N ARG A 24 6.49 10.44 11.20
CA ARG A 24 7.61 9.56 11.60
C ARG A 24 7.17 8.10 11.69
N SER A 25 5.87 7.86 11.92
CA SER A 25 5.26 6.54 11.96
C SER A 25 5.39 5.76 10.63
N LEU A 26 5.50 6.42 9.48
CA LEU A 26 5.65 5.77 8.17
C LEU A 26 6.99 5.02 8.04
N TYR A 27 8.02 5.46 8.76
CA TYR A 27 9.38 4.91 8.66
C TYR A 27 9.62 3.73 9.61
N ILE A 28 8.82 3.61 10.68
CA ILE A 28 9.08 2.66 11.77
C ILE A 28 9.11 1.20 11.26
N PRO A 29 8.14 0.71 10.47
CA PRO A 29 8.20 -0.66 9.97
C PRO A 29 9.42 -0.91 9.08
N GLY A 30 9.78 0.06 8.24
CA GLY A 30 10.97 -0.02 7.39
C GLY A 30 12.25 -0.05 8.21
N ALA A 31 12.35 0.76 9.27
CA ALA A 31 13.50 0.77 10.17
C ALA A 31 13.64 -0.57 10.92
N VAL A 32 12.54 -1.13 11.43
CA VAL A 32 12.51 -2.46 12.06
C VAL A 32 13.04 -3.52 11.09
N LEU A 33 12.66 -3.45 9.81
CA LEU A 33 13.12 -4.39 8.80
C LEU A 33 14.61 -4.22 8.48
N LEU A 34 15.03 -2.98 8.20
CA LEU A 34 16.39 -2.65 7.75
C LEU A 34 17.45 -2.85 8.84
N ILE A 35 17.06 -2.74 10.12
CA ILE A 35 17.93 -3.04 11.26
C ILE A 35 17.82 -4.52 11.64
N GLY A 36 16.59 -5.05 11.67
CA GLY A 36 16.32 -6.42 12.11
C GLY A 36 16.94 -7.46 11.20
N TYR A 37 16.90 -7.29 9.88
CA TYR A 37 17.46 -8.25 8.94
C TYR A 37 18.98 -8.44 9.12
N PRO A 38 19.83 -7.40 9.06
CA PRO A 38 21.26 -7.55 9.28
C PRO A 38 21.60 -8.19 10.65
N VAL A 39 20.91 -7.78 11.72
CA VAL A 39 21.14 -8.33 13.07
C VAL A 39 20.83 -9.83 13.10
N LEU A 40 19.70 -10.23 12.54
CA LEU A 40 19.30 -11.64 12.50
C LEU A 40 20.18 -12.47 11.57
N SER A 41 20.61 -11.93 10.43
CA SER A 41 21.51 -12.62 9.50
C SER A 41 22.88 -12.87 10.14
N VAL A 42 23.41 -11.90 10.91
CA VAL A 42 24.65 -12.09 11.67
C VAL A 42 24.48 -13.09 12.80
N ALA A 43 23.35 -13.03 13.53
CA ALA A 43 23.11 -13.91 14.68
C ALA A 43 22.84 -15.37 14.29
N GLN A 44 22.16 -15.63 13.16
CA GLN A 44 21.77 -16.97 12.73
C GLN A 44 22.78 -17.64 11.78
N GLY A 45 23.73 -16.87 11.25
CA GLY A 45 24.72 -17.34 10.29
C GLY A 45 24.19 -17.47 8.86
N ALA A 46 25.11 -17.69 7.91
CA ALA A 46 24.80 -17.71 6.48
C ALA A 46 23.82 -18.84 6.08
N ASP A 47 23.83 -19.96 6.79
CA ASP A 47 22.99 -21.13 6.49
C ASP A 47 21.49 -20.89 6.75
N HIS A 48 21.13 -19.80 7.44
CA HIS A 48 19.74 -19.48 7.83
C HIS A 48 19.27 -18.11 7.32
N GLU A 49 19.85 -17.61 6.22
CA GLU A 49 19.52 -16.29 5.66
C GLU A 49 18.01 -16.13 5.37
N GLY A 50 17.36 -17.17 4.83
CA GLY A 50 15.92 -17.16 4.57
C GLY A 50 15.09 -17.02 5.84
N ARG A 51 15.47 -17.70 6.92
CA ARG A 51 14.81 -17.58 8.23
C ARG A 51 15.01 -16.19 8.84
N ALA A 52 16.21 -15.62 8.74
CA ALA A 52 16.49 -14.26 9.19
C ALA A 52 15.64 -13.23 8.41
N PHE A 53 15.51 -13.41 7.10
CA PHE A 53 14.65 -12.61 6.24
C PHE A 53 13.19 -12.66 6.70
N VAL A 54 12.61 -13.86 6.77
CA VAL A 54 11.19 -14.02 7.07
C VAL A 54 10.88 -13.50 8.48
N THR A 55 11.75 -13.77 9.44
CA THR A 55 11.58 -13.27 10.82
C THR A 55 11.61 -11.74 10.87
N ALA A 56 12.58 -11.10 10.22
CA ALA A 56 12.64 -9.64 10.14
C ALA A 56 11.40 -9.06 9.47
N PHE A 57 10.97 -9.66 8.36
CA PHE A 57 9.78 -9.25 7.62
C PHE A 57 8.52 -9.38 8.45
N VAL A 58 8.32 -10.50 9.14
CA VAL A 58 7.15 -10.75 9.99
C VAL A 58 7.09 -9.75 11.15
N MET A 59 8.24 -9.46 11.79
CA MET A 59 8.30 -8.42 12.83
C MET A 59 7.90 -7.05 12.28
N ALA A 60 8.47 -6.64 11.14
CA ALA A 60 8.16 -5.36 10.51
C ALA A 60 6.69 -5.29 10.05
N LEU A 61 6.15 -6.39 9.51
CA LEU A 61 4.75 -6.50 9.12
C LEU A 61 3.82 -6.39 10.33
N ALA A 62 4.14 -7.06 11.43
CA ALA A 62 3.37 -6.98 12.68
C ALA A 62 3.34 -5.54 13.22
N VAL A 63 4.49 -4.85 13.21
CA VAL A 63 4.57 -3.42 13.59
C VAL A 63 3.71 -2.57 12.66
N ARG A 64 3.80 -2.77 11.34
CA ARG A 64 2.98 -2.04 10.35
C ARG A 64 1.48 -2.24 10.58
N ILE A 65 1.07 -3.48 10.82
CA ILE A 65 -0.33 -3.83 11.11
C ILE A 65 -0.78 -3.18 12.41
N GLY A 66 0.00 -3.30 13.49
CA GLY A 66 -0.32 -2.73 14.79
C GLY A 66 -0.52 -1.21 14.73
N MET A 67 0.36 -0.50 14.01
CA MET A 67 0.25 0.94 13.82
C MET A 67 -0.95 1.36 12.96
N GLY A 68 -1.36 0.53 12.00
CA GLY A 68 -2.53 0.76 11.16
C GLY A 68 -3.86 0.23 11.72
N PHE A 69 -3.81 -0.52 12.83
CA PHE A 69 -4.91 -1.34 13.31
C PHE A 69 -6.13 -0.51 13.71
N GLU A 70 -5.92 0.55 14.50
CA GLU A 70 -7.01 1.41 14.97
C GLU A 70 -7.76 2.06 13.80
N GLY A 71 -7.03 2.59 12.81
CA GLY A 71 -7.63 3.17 11.61
C GLY A 71 -8.40 2.14 10.78
N MET A 72 -7.90 0.91 10.68
CA MET A 72 -8.61 -0.19 10.03
C MET A 72 -9.91 -0.53 10.76
N VAL A 73 -9.87 -0.71 12.08
CA VAL A 73 -11.05 -1.02 12.90
C VAL A 73 -12.10 0.08 12.79
N ARG A 74 -11.69 1.36 12.92
CA ARG A 74 -12.60 2.51 12.76
C ARG A 74 -13.32 2.49 11.41
N ARG A 75 -12.61 2.20 10.31
CA ARG A 75 -13.23 2.05 8.98
C ARG A 75 -14.16 0.84 8.86
N MET A 76 -13.87 -0.26 9.55
CA MET A 76 -14.76 -1.43 9.55
C MET A 76 -16.05 -1.16 10.33
N LEU A 77 -15.96 -0.42 11.43
CA LEU A 77 -17.13 -0.06 12.26
C LEU A 77 -18.15 0.83 11.53
N THR A 78 -17.75 1.56 10.49
CA THR A 78 -18.71 2.34 9.67
C THR A 78 -19.57 1.47 8.76
N ARG A 79 -19.21 0.19 8.55
CA ARG A 79 -19.88 -0.73 7.63
C ARG A 79 -20.42 -2.00 8.28
N TYR A 80 -19.81 -2.41 9.39
CA TYR A 80 -20.10 -3.69 10.04
C TYR A 80 -20.44 -3.47 11.52
N SER A 81 -21.29 -4.34 12.06
CA SER A 81 -21.52 -4.43 13.51
C SER A 81 -20.21 -4.67 14.27
N ALA A 82 -20.11 -4.20 15.52
CA ALA A 82 -18.90 -4.31 16.34
C ALA A 82 -18.25 -5.71 16.36
N GLY A 83 -19.05 -6.78 16.57
CA GLY A 83 -18.53 -8.15 16.59
C GLY A 83 -17.94 -8.60 15.25
N ARG A 84 -18.61 -8.29 14.13
CA ARG A 84 -18.09 -8.58 12.78
C ARG A 84 -16.86 -7.75 12.43
N ALA A 85 -16.85 -6.47 12.81
CA ALA A 85 -15.70 -5.59 12.60
C ALA A 85 -14.48 -6.10 13.38
N ALA A 86 -14.66 -6.51 14.65
CA ALA A 86 -13.61 -7.09 15.46
C ALA A 86 -13.06 -8.39 14.86
N LEU A 87 -13.95 -9.33 14.48
CA LEU A 87 -13.55 -10.58 13.83
C LEU A 87 -12.75 -10.33 12.55
N MET A 88 -13.26 -9.47 11.66
CA MET A 88 -12.57 -9.13 10.41
C MET A 88 -11.23 -8.46 10.68
N ALA A 89 -11.16 -7.50 11.60
CA ALA A 89 -9.91 -6.82 11.93
C ALA A 89 -8.85 -7.79 12.44
N VAL A 90 -9.24 -8.74 13.32
CA VAL A 90 -8.35 -9.79 13.81
C VAL A 90 -7.91 -10.70 12.67
N LEU A 91 -8.82 -11.15 11.80
CA LEU A 91 -8.46 -11.99 10.66
C LEU A 91 -7.48 -11.27 9.71
N PHE A 92 -7.76 -10.02 9.35
CA PHE A 92 -6.89 -9.22 8.49
C PHE A 92 -5.51 -8.96 9.11
N ALA A 93 -5.44 -8.83 10.44
CA ALA A 93 -4.17 -8.63 11.14
C ALA A 93 -3.39 -9.94 11.32
N ALA A 94 -4.05 -11.02 11.72
CA ALA A 94 -3.42 -12.26 12.13
C ALA A 94 -3.10 -13.19 10.95
N VAL A 95 -3.98 -13.29 9.95
CA VAL A 95 -3.80 -14.25 8.84
C VAL A 95 -2.49 -14.03 8.09
N PRO A 96 -2.10 -12.80 7.68
CA PRO A 96 -0.83 -12.59 6.98
C PRO A 96 0.39 -12.96 7.83
N VAL A 97 0.33 -12.69 9.14
CA VAL A 97 1.41 -13.02 10.07
C VAL A 97 1.52 -14.53 10.24
N VAL A 98 0.43 -15.19 10.60
CA VAL A 98 0.39 -16.64 10.82
C VAL A 98 0.75 -17.43 9.57
N ALA A 99 0.31 -16.97 8.38
CA ALA A 99 0.65 -17.62 7.12
C ALA A 99 2.15 -17.60 6.80
N LEU A 100 2.91 -16.66 7.37
CA LEU A 100 4.35 -16.52 7.16
C LEU A 100 5.18 -17.10 8.32
N VAL A 101 4.59 -17.27 9.51
CA VAL A 101 5.25 -17.89 10.67
C VAL A 101 5.42 -19.38 10.40
N GLY A 102 6.63 -19.78 10.01
CA GLY A 102 6.97 -21.16 9.64
C GLY A 102 7.41 -21.32 8.18
N VAL A 103 7.36 -20.25 7.40
CA VAL A 103 7.97 -20.23 6.07
C VAL A 103 9.43 -19.82 6.18
N GLU A 104 10.31 -20.48 5.43
CA GLU A 104 11.74 -20.12 5.36
C GLU A 104 12.12 -19.44 4.03
N ASP A 105 11.30 -19.63 2.99
CA ASP A 105 11.54 -19.03 1.67
C ASP A 105 11.04 -17.57 1.63
N PRO A 106 11.94 -16.58 1.42
CA PRO A 106 11.60 -15.17 1.27
C PRO A 106 10.52 -14.88 0.22
N LEU A 107 10.39 -15.72 -0.80
CA LEU A 107 9.43 -15.54 -1.88
C LEU A 107 7.99 -15.39 -1.37
N TRP A 108 7.61 -16.11 -0.32
CA TRP A 108 6.26 -16.02 0.24
C TRP A 108 5.96 -14.66 0.87
N CYS A 109 6.94 -14.04 1.53
CA CYS A 109 6.79 -12.68 2.03
C CYS A 109 6.56 -11.69 0.88
N GLN A 110 7.29 -11.87 -0.22
CA GLN A 110 7.17 -11.00 -1.39
C GLN A 110 5.82 -11.19 -2.10
N ARG A 111 5.37 -12.45 -2.25
CA ARG A 111 4.09 -12.80 -2.86
C ARG A 111 2.89 -12.43 -2.00
N MET A 112 3.04 -12.41 -0.67
CA MET A 112 2.02 -11.88 0.24
C MET A 112 1.74 -10.40 -0.06
N GLN A 113 2.76 -9.62 -0.41
CA GLN A 113 2.59 -8.22 -0.82
C GLN A 113 1.83 -8.12 -2.16
N SER A 114 2.08 -9.01 -3.12
CA SER A 114 1.29 -9.10 -4.36
C SER A 114 -0.17 -9.46 -4.08
N LEU A 115 -0.41 -10.45 -3.22
CA LEU A 115 -1.76 -10.87 -2.84
C LEU A 115 -2.56 -9.72 -2.22
N PHE A 116 -1.91 -8.89 -1.41
CA PHE A 116 -2.52 -7.68 -0.86
C PHE A 116 -3.01 -6.72 -1.97
N TYR A 117 -2.18 -6.46 -2.99
CA TYR A 117 -2.57 -5.60 -4.11
C TYR A 117 -3.67 -6.21 -4.98
N VAL A 118 -3.64 -7.53 -5.21
CA VAL A 118 -4.72 -8.24 -5.92
C VAL A 118 -6.03 -8.12 -5.15
N ALA A 119 -6.02 -8.34 -3.84
CA ALA A 119 -7.22 -8.29 -3.01
C ALA A 119 -7.85 -6.90 -2.99
N ILE A 120 -7.05 -5.86 -2.70
CA ILE A 120 -7.55 -4.47 -2.64
C ILE A 120 -7.91 -3.97 -4.04
N GLY A 121 -7.05 -4.19 -5.04
CA GLY A 121 -7.31 -3.81 -6.43
C GLY A 121 -8.57 -4.48 -6.98
N GLY A 122 -8.80 -5.75 -6.64
CA GLY A 122 -10.01 -6.51 -7.00
C GLY A 122 -11.28 -5.92 -6.39
N ILE A 123 -11.25 -5.47 -5.13
CA ILE A 123 -12.38 -4.79 -4.48
C ILE A 123 -12.75 -3.51 -5.23
N PHE A 124 -11.75 -2.66 -5.54
CA PHE A 124 -11.99 -1.44 -6.32
C PHE A 124 -12.46 -1.74 -7.74
N LEU A 125 -11.91 -2.76 -8.39
CA LEU A 125 -12.32 -3.18 -9.73
C LEU A 125 -13.78 -3.64 -9.76
N MET A 126 -14.20 -4.41 -8.75
CA MET A 126 -15.62 -4.80 -8.60
C MET A 126 -16.54 -3.59 -8.43
N ASP A 127 -16.11 -2.57 -7.69
CA ASP A 127 -16.85 -1.33 -7.55
C ASP A 127 -16.98 -0.59 -8.89
N VAL A 128 -15.90 -0.47 -9.67
CA VAL A 128 -15.94 0.11 -11.03
C VAL A 128 -16.90 -0.66 -11.94
N LEU A 129 -16.79 -2.00 -11.99
CA LEU A 129 -17.62 -2.85 -12.86
C LEU A 129 -19.11 -2.78 -12.50
N LYS A 130 -19.44 -2.55 -11.22
CA LYS A 130 -20.82 -2.42 -10.73
C LYS A 130 -21.32 -0.97 -10.69
N GLY A 131 -20.53 0.00 -11.15
CA GLY A 131 -20.87 1.43 -11.05
C GLY A 131 -21.03 1.93 -9.62
N ARG A 132 -20.33 1.33 -8.65
CA ARG A 132 -20.36 1.68 -7.23
C ARG A 132 -19.11 2.47 -6.85
N VAL A 133 -19.26 3.34 -5.85
CA VAL A 133 -18.14 4.11 -5.27
C VAL A 133 -17.99 3.88 -3.76
N ALA A 134 -18.62 2.81 -3.26
CA ALA A 134 -18.71 2.55 -1.84
C ALA A 134 -17.32 2.47 -1.24
N THR A 135 -16.41 1.66 -1.79
CA THR A 135 -15.03 1.48 -1.29
C THR A 135 -14.30 2.80 -1.20
N ALA A 136 -14.26 3.60 -2.27
CA ALA A 136 -13.64 4.93 -2.24
C ALA A 136 -14.25 5.85 -1.17
N ALA A 137 -15.58 5.85 -0.99
CA ALA A 137 -16.24 6.66 0.03
C ALA A 137 -15.82 6.32 1.47
N SER A 138 -15.27 5.13 1.75
CA SER A 138 -14.69 4.84 3.08
C SER A 138 -13.29 5.37 3.30
N PHE A 139 -12.55 5.62 2.22
CA PHE A 139 -11.21 6.23 2.28
C PHE A 139 -11.30 7.76 2.26
N TRP A 140 -12.28 8.31 1.55
CA TRP A 140 -12.55 9.75 1.45
C TRP A 140 -14.02 10.04 1.79
N PRO A 141 -14.37 10.14 3.09
CA PRO A 141 -15.76 10.33 3.53
C PRO A 141 -16.25 11.78 3.39
N ASP A 142 -15.35 12.74 3.17
CA ASP A 142 -15.65 14.17 3.13
C ASP A 142 -16.61 14.53 1.99
N GLN A 143 -17.52 15.49 2.25
CA GLN A 143 -18.55 15.85 1.28
C GLN A 143 -17.97 16.42 -0.03
N GLU A 144 -16.88 17.18 0.08
CA GLU A 144 -16.17 17.80 -1.06
C GLU A 144 -15.62 16.74 -2.03
N MET A 145 -15.27 15.55 -1.53
CA MET A 145 -14.70 14.48 -2.34
C MET A 145 -15.75 13.67 -3.11
N ARG A 146 -17.05 13.86 -2.82
CA ARG A 146 -18.14 13.04 -3.37
C ARG A 146 -18.21 13.08 -4.90
N ALA A 147 -18.01 14.25 -5.49
CA ALA A 147 -18.01 14.43 -6.94
C ALA A 147 -16.87 13.62 -7.60
N HIS A 148 -15.72 13.51 -6.94
CA HIS A 148 -14.53 12.85 -7.48
C HIS A 148 -14.49 11.34 -7.21
N LEU A 149 -15.40 10.79 -6.41
CA LEU A 149 -15.39 9.37 -6.02
C LEU A 149 -15.37 8.37 -7.18
N PRO A 150 -16.08 8.58 -8.31
CA PRO A 150 -15.98 7.68 -9.46
C PRO A 150 -14.55 7.61 -10.03
N ASN A 151 -13.90 8.76 -10.17
CA ASN A 151 -12.53 8.86 -10.67
C ASN A 151 -11.52 8.33 -9.65
N LEU A 152 -11.71 8.60 -8.35
CA LEU A 152 -10.91 8.02 -7.28
C LEU A 152 -11.01 6.49 -7.24
N THR A 153 -12.19 5.92 -7.50
CA THR A 153 -12.39 4.47 -7.55
C THR A 153 -11.56 3.85 -8.70
N ARG A 154 -11.62 4.43 -9.90
CA ARG A 154 -10.82 4.00 -11.07
C ARG A 154 -9.32 4.17 -10.83
N MET A 155 -8.94 5.31 -10.26
CA MET A 155 -7.56 5.63 -9.90
C MET A 155 -6.99 4.61 -8.92
N MET A 156 -7.77 4.16 -7.93
CA MET A 156 -7.34 3.12 -7.00
C MET A 156 -7.14 1.75 -7.65
N VAL A 157 -7.90 1.42 -8.70
CA VAL A 157 -7.63 0.21 -9.51
C VAL A 157 -6.26 0.30 -10.16
N VAL A 158 -5.99 1.41 -10.84
CA VAL A 158 -4.70 1.66 -11.52
C VAL A 158 -3.55 1.64 -10.52
N TYR A 159 -3.70 2.32 -9.38
CA TYR A 159 -2.70 2.35 -8.32
C TYR A 159 -2.34 0.94 -7.84
N ASN A 160 -3.33 0.12 -7.45
CA ASN A 160 -3.06 -1.21 -6.90
C ASN A 160 -2.45 -2.15 -7.95
N PHE A 161 -2.94 -2.16 -9.19
CA PHE A 161 -2.36 -3.02 -10.22
C PHE A 161 -1.00 -2.55 -10.72
N THR A 162 -0.71 -1.25 -10.68
CA THR A 162 0.64 -0.73 -10.96
C THR A 162 1.63 -1.22 -9.89
N PHE A 163 1.27 -1.11 -8.61
CA PHE A 163 2.14 -1.60 -7.54
C PHE A 163 2.25 -3.13 -7.51
N LEU A 164 1.20 -3.86 -7.91
CA LEU A 164 1.26 -5.30 -8.13
C LEU A 164 2.31 -5.64 -9.20
N LEU A 165 2.21 -5.02 -10.37
CA LEU A 165 3.14 -5.27 -11.48
C LEU A 165 4.57 -4.89 -11.10
N LEU A 166 4.75 -3.76 -10.41
CA LEU A 166 6.04 -3.34 -9.88
C LEU A 166 6.62 -4.39 -8.92
N ASN A 167 5.83 -4.86 -7.95
CA ASN A 167 6.27 -5.87 -6.99
C ASN A 167 6.68 -7.17 -7.69
N GLU A 168 5.86 -7.65 -8.62
CA GLU A 168 6.12 -8.86 -9.41
C GLU A 168 7.37 -8.73 -10.28
N THR A 169 7.57 -7.57 -10.90
CA THR A 169 8.77 -7.27 -11.67
C THR A 169 10.00 -7.29 -10.78
N LEU A 170 9.94 -6.69 -9.58
CA LEU A 170 11.06 -6.70 -8.63
C LEU A 170 11.36 -8.13 -8.14
N ILE A 171 10.35 -8.94 -7.83
CA ILE A 171 10.54 -10.36 -7.46
C ILE A 171 11.33 -11.12 -8.53
N GLN A 172 11.09 -10.83 -9.81
CA GLN A 172 11.75 -11.51 -10.92
C GLN A 172 13.13 -10.95 -11.27
N THR A 173 13.42 -9.70 -10.91
CA THR A 173 14.60 -8.97 -11.43
C THR A 173 15.67 -8.69 -10.38
N ILE A 174 15.32 -8.64 -9.09
CA ILE A 174 16.25 -8.29 -8.01
C ILE A 174 16.30 -9.37 -6.94
N HIS A 175 17.44 -9.43 -6.26
CA HIS A 175 17.61 -10.35 -5.12
C HIS A 175 16.69 -9.98 -3.95
N ALA A 176 16.27 -10.98 -3.17
CA ALA A 176 15.33 -10.79 -2.06
C ALA A 176 15.78 -9.72 -1.06
N SER A 177 17.07 -9.68 -0.71
CA SER A 177 17.62 -8.66 0.20
C SER A 177 17.44 -7.22 -0.32
N HIS A 178 17.55 -6.99 -1.63
CA HIS A 178 17.30 -5.68 -2.24
C HIS A 178 15.79 -5.35 -2.26
N TRP A 179 14.95 -6.37 -2.42
CA TRP A 179 13.51 -6.21 -2.33
C TRP A 179 13.07 -5.76 -0.92
N LEU A 180 13.77 -6.14 0.15
CA LEU A 180 13.49 -5.62 1.50
C LEU A 180 13.64 -4.09 1.57
N MET A 181 14.64 -3.54 0.88
CA MET A 181 14.82 -2.08 0.82
C MET A 181 13.63 -1.42 0.14
N PHE A 182 13.15 -2.00 -0.96
CA PHE A 182 11.93 -1.55 -1.62
C PHE A 182 10.73 -1.61 -0.67
N TRP A 183 10.53 -2.73 0.03
CA TRP A 183 9.42 -2.87 0.97
C TRP A 183 9.49 -1.88 2.13
N ALA A 184 10.69 -1.60 2.65
CA ALA A 184 10.91 -0.63 3.71
C ALA A 184 10.53 0.80 3.30
N LEU A 185 10.76 1.15 2.03
CA LEU A 185 10.41 2.46 1.45
C LEU A 185 9.00 2.50 0.87
N LEU A 186 8.35 1.36 0.70
CA LEU A 186 7.03 1.23 0.08
C LEU A 186 5.95 2.14 0.70
N PRO A 187 5.85 2.33 2.03
CA PRO A 187 4.88 3.26 2.61
C PRO A 187 5.10 4.71 2.16
N ILE A 188 6.35 5.12 2.00
CA ILE A 188 6.75 6.46 1.56
C ILE A 188 6.37 6.64 0.09
N ILE A 189 6.82 5.73 -0.77
CA ILE A 189 6.55 5.75 -2.21
C ILE A 189 5.03 5.70 -2.45
N GLY A 190 4.33 4.80 -1.78
CA GLY A 190 2.88 4.66 -1.87
C GLY A 190 2.15 5.93 -1.44
N HIS A 191 2.57 6.56 -0.35
CA HIS A 191 1.98 7.82 0.10
C HIS A 191 2.19 8.96 -0.91
N MET A 192 3.40 9.11 -1.44
CA MET A 192 3.72 10.12 -2.46
C MET A 192 2.88 9.93 -3.72
N VAL A 193 2.85 8.70 -4.26
CA VAL A 193 2.10 8.38 -5.48
C VAL A 193 0.60 8.56 -5.26
N LEU A 194 0.05 8.02 -4.17
CA LEU A 194 -1.38 8.15 -3.86
C LEU A 194 -1.79 9.62 -3.77
N ARG A 195 -0.99 10.45 -3.09
CA ARG A 195 -1.29 11.88 -2.97
C ARG A 195 -1.24 12.61 -4.30
N ALA A 196 -0.21 12.38 -5.11
CA ALA A 196 -0.10 12.97 -6.43
C ALA A 196 -1.29 12.58 -7.32
N MET A 197 -1.72 11.31 -7.26
CA MET A 197 -2.88 10.83 -8.00
C MET A 197 -4.20 11.46 -7.51
N VAL A 198 -4.40 11.59 -6.19
CA VAL A 198 -5.59 12.27 -5.63
C VAL A 198 -5.64 13.73 -6.07
N LEU A 199 -4.53 14.47 -5.96
CA LEU A 199 -4.44 15.85 -6.43
C LEU A 199 -4.73 15.97 -7.93
N THR A 200 -4.25 15.00 -8.72
CA THR A 200 -4.57 14.94 -10.15
C THR A 200 -6.07 14.77 -10.37
N VAL A 201 -6.71 13.84 -9.65
CA VAL A 201 -8.15 13.57 -9.80
C VAL A 201 -9.02 14.76 -9.36
N ILE A 202 -8.62 15.50 -8.33
CA ILE A 202 -9.35 16.69 -7.86
C ILE A 202 -9.25 17.82 -8.90
N ASN A 203 -8.11 17.93 -9.59
CA ASN A 203 -7.90 18.93 -10.64
C ASN A 203 -8.46 18.52 -12.01
N LEU A 204 -9.19 17.40 -12.11
CA LEU A 204 -9.83 16.93 -13.34
C LEU A 204 -11.36 16.96 -13.20
N ASP A 205 -12.05 17.37 -14.28
CA ASP A 205 -13.50 17.34 -14.43
C ASP A 205 -14.03 15.91 -14.63
N ASP A 206 -15.35 15.75 -14.67
CA ASP A 206 -16.02 14.44 -14.81
C ASP A 206 -15.71 13.73 -16.15
N ASN A 207 -15.21 14.47 -17.15
CA ASN A 207 -14.80 13.97 -18.46
C ASN A 207 -13.27 13.74 -18.56
N GLY A 208 -12.51 13.95 -17.49
CA GLY A 208 -11.06 13.83 -17.46
C GLY A 208 -10.31 14.98 -18.14
N GLN A 209 -10.94 16.15 -18.30
CA GLN A 209 -10.29 17.40 -18.68
C GLN A 209 -9.85 18.16 -17.42
N PRO A 210 -8.75 18.92 -17.44
CA PRO A 210 -8.37 19.76 -16.31
C PRO A 210 -9.45 20.82 -16.02
N VAL A 211 -9.76 21.05 -14.74
CA VAL A 211 -10.67 22.10 -14.22
C VAL A 211 -9.97 23.45 -14.23
#